data_AF-A0A2N2Q1A5-F1
#
_entry.id   AF-A0A2N2Q1A5-F1
#
_cell.length_a   1.000
_cell.length_b   1.000
_cell.length_c   1.000
_cell.angle_alpha   90.00
_cell.angle_beta   90.00
_cell.angle_gamma   90.00
#
_symmetry.space_group_name_H-M   'P 1'
#
loop_
_entity.id
_entity.type
_entity.pdbx_description
1 polymer ?
#
loop_
_entity_poly.entity_id
_entity_poly.type
_entity_poly.pdbx_seq_one_letter_code
_entity_poly.pdbx_strand_id
1 'polypeptide(L)'
;LGLGPNNRRVMTEAQDGFAGIKALLPPPPRRAVVLIDPPYEEKKDYQRVVDMLKDSLTRFATGTYIIWYPLLQRPEPQQMLEKLKKLPLKSWLHVSLTVQTPSIDGFGMHGSGLFIVNPPYTLPQLLTETMPVLLEKLGLDEGADYVLESQIS
;
A
#
# COMPACT_ATOMS: atom_id res chain seq x y z
N LEU A 1 -14.32 -23.62 -21.41
CA LEU A 1 -14.97 -22.66 -22.32
C LEU A 1 -16.35 -22.35 -21.77
N GLY A 2 -16.64 -21.08 -21.51
CA GLY A 2 -17.92 -20.64 -20.95
C GLY A 2 -17.91 -19.15 -20.66
N LEU A 3 -17.86 -18.34 -21.72
CA LEU A 3 -18.02 -16.89 -21.62
C LEU A 3 -19.41 -16.55 -22.19
N GLY A 4 -20.37 -16.32 -21.31
CA GLY A 4 -21.71 -15.86 -21.65
C GLY A 4 -21.79 -14.35 -21.90
N PRO A 5 -22.93 -13.82 -22.36
CA PRO A 5 -23.06 -12.51 -23.01
C PRO A 5 -22.95 -11.27 -22.10
N ASN A 6 -22.69 -11.44 -20.80
CA ASN A 6 -22.61 -10.36 -19.81
C ASN A 6 -21.27 -10.39 -19.07
N ASN A 7 -20.16 -10.34 -19.81
CA ASN A 7 -18.81 -10.33 -19.25
C ASN A 7 -18.44 -8.95 -18.66
N ARG A 8 -19.20 -8.52 -17.65
CA ARG A 8 -18.94 -7.26 -16.94
C ARG A 8 -17.71 -7.47 -16.04
N ARG A 9 -16.55 -7.03 -16.54
CA ARG A 9 -15.26 -7.10 -15.83
C ARG A 9 -15.11 -6.06 -14.72
N VAL A 10 -16.14 -5.24 -14.48
CA VAL A 10 -16.13 -4.11 -13.55
C VAL A 10 -17.40 -4.12 -12.72
N MET A 11 -17.24 -4.10 -11.40
CA MET A 11 -18.29 -3.91 -10.42
C MET A 11 -17.97 -2.65 -9.60
N THR A 12 -18.98 -1.83 -9.33
CA THR A 12 -18.84 -0.58 -8.57
C THR A 12 -19.90 -0.54 -7.50
N GLU A 13 -19.49 -0.36 -6.26
CA GLU A 13 -20.37 -0.39 -5.08
C GLU A 13 -20.10 0.84 -4.21
N ALA A 14 -21.16 1.55 -3.82
CA ALA A 14 -21.09 2.66 -2.88
C ALA A 14 -21.13 2.09 -1.45
N GLN A 15 -19.97 1.69 -0.94
CA GLN A 15 -19.84 1.05 0.38
C GLN A 15 -18.56 1.48 1.09
N ASP A 16 -18.45 1.15 2.38
CA ASP A 16 -17.19 1.24 3.12
C ASP A 16 -16.19 0.22 2.56
N GLY A 17 -15.07 0.70 2.01
CA GLY A 17 -14.04 -0.13 1.41
C GLY A 17 -13.36 -1.11 2.39
N PHE A 18 -13.24 -0.75 3.67
CA PHE A 18 -12.66 -1.64 4.69
C PHE A 18 -13.60 -2.82 5.01
N ALA A 19 -14.91 -2.60 4.93
CA ALA A 19 -15.90 -3.64 5.15
C ALA A 19 -16.14 -4.48 3.89
N GLY A 20 -16.25 -3.84 2.73
CA GLY A 20 -16.62 -4.46 1.46
C GLY A 20 -15.61 -5.50 0.97
N ILE A 21 -14.32 -5.27 1.19
CA ILE A 21 -13.26 -6.19 0.74
C ILE A 21 -13.44 -7.63 1.26
N LYS A 22 -13.97 -7.79 2.48
CA LYS A 22 -14.14 -9.10 3.11
C LYS A 22 -15.06 -10.03 2.32
N ALA A 23 -16.07 -9.46 1.66
CA ALA A 23 -17.02 -10.21 0.84
C ALA A 23 -16.41 -10.66 -0.51
N LEU A 24 -15.31 -10.03 -0.93
CA LEU A 24 -14.65 -10.27 -2.21
C LEU A 24 -13.47 -11.25 -2.12
N LEU A 25 -13.09 -11.68 -0.90
CA LEU A 25 -11.94 -12.53 -0.65
C LEU A 25 -12.32 -13.91 -0.07
N PRO A 26 -11.72 -15.01 -0.58
CA PRO A 26 -10.85 -15.09 -1.75
C PRO A 26 -11.65 -14.99 -3.06
N PRO A 27 -11.08 -14.41 -4.12
CA PRO A 27 -11.76 -14.35 -5.42
C PRO A 27 -11.76 -15.73 -6.11
N PRO A 28 -12.73 -16.05 -6.98
CA PRO A 28 -12.79 -17.35 -7.66
C PRO A 28 -11.51 -17.77 -8.42
N PRO A 29 -10.78 -16.86 -9.10
CA PRO A 29 -9.51 -17.19 -9.75
C PRO A 29 -8.34 -17.43 -8.78
N ARG A 30 -8.53 -17.19 -7.47
CA ARG A 30 -7.50 -17.26 -6.42
C ARG A 30 -6.24 -16.45 -6.71
N ARG A 31 -6.40 -15.36 -7.47
CA ARG A 31 -5.38 -14.35 -7.77
C ARG A 31 -6.05 -12.99 -7.73
N ALA A 32 -5.48 -12.07 -6.96
CA ALA A 32 -5.91 -10.69 -6.93
C ALA A 32 -4.76 -9.77 -6.50
N VAL A 33 -4.85 -8.53 -7.00
CA VAL A 33 -4.19 -7.37 -6.43
C VAL A 33 -5.26 -6.55 -5.74
N VAL A 34 -5.00 -6.16 -4.49
CA VAL A 34 -5.88 -5.29 -3.71
C VAL A 34 -5.13 -3.99 -3.48
N LEU A 35 -5.68 -2.87 -3.96
CA LEU A 35 -5.19 -1.53 -3.65
C LEU A 35 -6.00 -0.96 -2.47
N ILE A 36 -5.29 -0.43 -1.48
CA ILE A 36 -5.84 0.12 -0.23
C ILE A 36 -5.29 1.54 -0.12
N ASP A 37 -6.16 2.51 -0.42
CA ASP A 37 -5.82 3.93 -0.52
C ASP A 37 -6.87 4.77 0.21
N PRO A 38 -6.88 4.75 1.55
CA PRO A 38 -7.81 5.56 2.31
C PRO A 38 -7.34 7.02 2.35
N PRO A 39 -8.24 7.98 2.64
CA PRO A 39 -7.88 9.40 2.67
C PRO A 39 -7.03 9.80 3.89
N TYR A 40 -7.01 8.99 4.95
CA TYR A 40 -6.31 9.26 6.22
C TYR A 40 -6.72 10.57 6.93
N GLU A 41 -7.97 11.00 6.73
CA GLU A 41 -8.54 12.17 7.44
C GLU A 41 -8.69 11.89 8.93
N GLU A 42 -9.02 10.65 9.29
CA GLU A 42 -9.20 10.22 10.67
C GLU A 42 -8.02 9.37 11.14
N LYS A 43 -7.51 9.64 12.34
CA LYS A 43 -6.41 8.84 12.95
C LYS A 43 -6.72 7.34 13.01
N LYS A 44 -8.00 6.98 13.11
CA LYS A 44 -8.45 5.58 13.14
C LYS A 44 -8.27 4.85 11.82
N ASP A 45 -8.11 5.56 10.70
CA ASP A 45 -7.93 4.94 9.38
C ASP A 45 -6.63 4.14 9.31
N TYR A 46 -5.55 4.63 9.93
CA TYR A 46 -4.29 3.88 10.05
C TYR A 46 -4.47 2.53 10.77
N GLN A 47 -5.29 2.49 11.82
CA GLN A 47 -5.58 1.23 12.52
C GLN A 47 -6.51 0.33 11.70
N ARG A 48 -7.50 0.90 11.02
CA ARG A 48 -8.41 0.15 10.13
C ARG A 48 -7.67 -0.54 9.00
N VAL A 49 -6.64 0.07 8.43
CA VAL A 49 -5.77 -0.56 7.43
C VAL A 49 -5.11 -1.82 7.97
N VAL A 50 -4.52 -1.75 9.17
CA VAL A 50 -3.88 -2.90 9.82
C VAL A 50 -4.89 -4.02 10.09
N ASP A 51 -6.05 -3.68 10.65
CA ASP A 51 -7.08 -4.65 11.00
C ASP A 51 -7.69 -5.32 9.77
N MET A 52 -7.94 -4.53 8.72
CA MET A 52 -8.45 -5.03 7.45
C MET A 52 -7.43 -5.93 6.75
N LEU A 53 -6.14 -5.56 6.72
CA LEU A 53 -5.11 -6.43 6.14
C LEU A 53 -5.00 -7.74 6.92
N LYS A 54 -5.02 -7.67 8.25
CA LYS A 54 -4.98 -8.86 9.12
C LYS A 54 -6.13 -9.81 8.80
N ASP A 55 -7.37 -9.31 8.73
CA ASP A 55 -8.54 -10.14 8.37
C ASP A 55 -8.41 -10.69 6.95
N SER A 56 -7.99 -9.86 5.99
CA SER A 56 -7.82 -10.25 4.58
C SER A 56 -6.81 -11.39 4.43
N LEU A 57 -5.70 -11.35 5.16
CA LEU A 57 -4.68 -12.41 5.16
C LEU A 57 -5.19 -13.73 5.75
N THR A 58 -6.13 -13.70 6.71
CA THR A 58 -6.77 -14.95 7.21
C THR A 58 -7.64 -15.61 6.15
N ARG A 59 -8.24 -14.82 5.25
CA ARG A 59 -9.13 -15.30 4.18
C ARG A 59 -8.38 -15.67 2.90
N PHE A 60 -7.37 -14.86 2.55
CA PHE A 60 -6.62 -14.98 1.30
C PHE A 60 -5.16 -14.55 1.48
N ALA A 61 -4.37 -15.43 2.09
CA ALA A 61 -2.96 -15.18 2.41
C ALA A 61 -2.04 -14.96 1.20
N THR A 62 -2.43 -15.40 0.00
CA THR A 62 -1.60 -15.36 -1.21
C THR A 62 -1.88 -14.16 -2.12
N GLY A 63 -2.82 -13.27 -1.76
CA GLY A 63 -3.09 -12.06 -2.51
C GLY A 63 -1.94 -11.06 -2.43
N THR A 64 -1.78 -10.22 -3.46
CA THR A 64 -0.91 -9.04 -3.39
C THR A 64 -1.73 -7.88 -2.84
N TYR A 65 -1.31 -7.31 -1.71
CA TYR A 65 -1.98 -6.17 -1.08
C TYR A 65 -1.05 -4.96 -1.16
N ILE A 66 -1.53 -3.85 -1.72
CA ILE A 66 -0.79 -2.61 -1.90
C ILE A 66 -1.47 -1.55 -1.04
N ILE A 67 -0.78 -1.07 -0.01
CA ILE A 67 -1.26 -0.03 0.88
C ILE A 67 -0.53 1.25 0.55
N TRP A 68 -1.25 2.27 0.08
CA TRP A 68 -0.72 3.62 -0.05
C TRP A 68 -0.85 4.38 1.27
N TYR A 69 0.11 5.25 1.57
CA TYR A 69 0.03 6.16 2.71
C TYR A 69 0.81 7.46 2.49
N PRO A 70 0.38 8.58 3.12
CA PRO A 70 1.06 9.86 3.02
C PRO A 70 2.24 9.96 4.00
N LEU A 71 3.30 10.67 3.60
CA LEU A 71 4.33 11.15 4.51
C LEU A 71 3.89 12.51 5.09
N LEU A 72 3.57 12.50 6.38
CA LEU A 72 3.10 13.64 7.16
C LEU A 72 4.01 13.80 8.38
N GLN A 73 4.08 14.99 8.97
CA GLN A 73 4.76 15.22 10.25
C GLN A 73 3.91 14.73 11.42
N ARG A 74 3.67 13.43 11.42
CA ARG A 74 2.78 12.72 12.32
C ARG A 74 3.33 11.32 12.59
N PRO A 75 3.17 10.78 13.81
CA PRO A 75 3.66 9.44 14.13
C PRO A 75 2.80 8.32 13.53
N GLU A 76 1.53 8.58 13.20
CA GLU A 76 0.56 7.55 12.81
C GLU A 76 0.98 6.71 11.58
N PRO A 77 1.51 7.28 10.46
CA PRO A 77 2.01 6.49 9.34
C PRO A 77 3.12 5.51 9.73
N GLN A 78 4.13 5.96 10.48
CA GLN A 78 5.23 5.09 10.90
C GLN A 78 4.72 3.98 11.84
N GLN A 79 3.85 4.32 12.80
CA GLN A 79 3.25 3.33 13.68
C GLN A 79 2.42 2.29 12.92
N MET A 80 1.74 2.68 11.83
CA MET A 80 1.05 1.75 10.95
C MET A 80 2.04 0.80 10.29
N LEU A 81 3.13 1.30 9.69
CA LEU A 81 4.16 0.46 9.07
C LEU A 81 4.76 -0.56 10.06
N GLU A 82 5.09 -0.13 11.28
CA GLU A 82 5.60 -1.02 12.33
C GLU A 82 4.60 -2.12 12.71
N LYS A 83 3.30 -1.82 12.70
CA LYS A 83 2.26 -2.83 12.95
C LYS A 83 2.10 -3.77 11.77
N LEU A 84 2.18 -3.27 10.54
CA LEU A 84 2.10 -4.09 9.31
C LEU A 84 3.26 -5.08 9.24
N LYS A 85 4.50 -4.64 9.50
CA LYS A 85 5.70 -5.50 9.54
C LYS A 85 5.63 -6.62 10.58
N LYS A 86 4.83 -6.45 11.64
CA LYS A 86 4.63 -7.46 12.70
C LYS A 86 3.56 -8.51 12.37
N LEU A 87 2.82 -8.36 11.28
CA LEU A 87 1.90 -9.39 10.81
C LEU A 87 2.68 -10.63 10.33
N PRO A 88 2.08 -11.83 10.33
CA PRO A 88 2.73 -13.04 9.84
C PRO A 88 2.79 -13.05 8.31
N LEU A 89 3.62 -12.17 7.74
CA LEU A 89 3.77 -11.99 6.30
C LEU A 89 4.85 -12.93 5.77
N LYS A 90 4.59 -13.60 4.65
CA LYS A 90 5.59 -14.40 3.94
C LYS A 90 6.65 -13.50 3.29
N SER A 91 6.19 -12.52 2.53
CA SER A 91 7.05 -11.53 1.87
C SER A 91 6.39 -10.16 1.89
N TRP A 92 7.20 -9.11 2.04
CA TRP A 92 6.75 -7.72 1.96
C TRP A 92 7.82 -6.81 1.37
N LEU A 93 7.38 -5.69 0.79
CA LEU A 93 8.22 -4.61 0.28
C LEU A 93 7.64 -3.29 0.76
N HIS A 94 8.51 -2.39 1.21
CA HIS A 94 8.17 -1.02 1.54
C HIS A 94 9.01 -0.08 0.67
N VAL A 95 8.33 0.86 0.02
CA VAL A 95 8.96 1.92 -0.76
C VAL A 95 8.31 3.25 -0.44
N SER A 96 9.10 4.31 -0.27
CA SER A 96 8.59 5.67 -0.10
C SER A 96 9.44 6.67 -0.86
N LEU A 97 8.82 7.78 -1.25
CA LEU A 97 9.48 8.93 -1.84
C LEU A 97 9.11 10.18 -1.05
N THR A 98 10.12 10.78 -0.43
CA THR A 98 10.08 12.15 0.09
C THR A 98 10.47 13.08 -1.05
N VAL A 99 9.59 14.01 -1.41
CA VAL A 99 9.85 14.95 -2.52
C VAL A 99 10.40 16.29 -2.06
N GLN A 100 10.23 16.64 -0.79
CA GLN A 100 10.69 17.90 -0.23
C GLN A 100 10.91 17.80 1.28
N THR A 101 11.64 18.76 1.82
CA THR A 101 11.79 18.97 3.26
C THR A 101 10.41 19.24 3.88
N PRO A 102 10.05 18.58 5.00
CA PRO A 102 8.80 18.85 5.69
C PRO A 102 8.69 20.33 6.10
N SER A 103 7.49 20.91 5.94
CA SER A 103 7.25 22.32 6.26
C SER A 103 7.50 22.63 7.74
N ILE A 104 8.09 23.79 8.04
CA ILE A 104 8.36 24.21 9.44
C ILE A 104 7.06 24.31 10.26
N ASP A 105 5.94 24.64 9.62
CA ASP A 105 4.63 24.75 10.28
C ASP A 105 3.97 23.40 10.60
N GLY A 106 4.57 22.28 10.20
CA GLY A 106 4.05 20.94 10.49
C GLY A 106 2.94 20.47 9.53
N PHE A 107 2.51 21.31 8.58
CA PHE A 107 1.39 21.02 7.70
C PHE A 107 1.83 20.53 6.32
N GLY A 108 0.92 19.80 5.67
CA GLY A 108 1.11 19.30 4.32
C GLY A 108 1.81 17.95 4.24
N MET A 109 1.63 17.32 3.08
CA MET A 109 2.27 16.07 2.70
C MET A 109 3.58 16.40 2.00
N HIS A 110 4.67 15.77 2.46
CA HIS A 110 6.02 15.97 1.89
C HIS A 110 6.50 14.75 1.07
N GLY A 111 5.61 13.78 0.86
CA GLY A 111 5.86 12.58 0.09
C GLY A 111 4.82 11.50 0.36
N SER A 112 5.05 10.29 -0.15
CA SER A 112 4.16 9.15 0.11
C SER A 112 4.93 7.84 0.02
N GLY A 113 4.28 6.75 0.43
CA GLY A 113 4.85 5.42 0.28
C GLY A 113 3.81 4.34 0.02
N LEU A 114 4.33 3.17 -0.34
CA LEU A 114 3.60 1.92 -0.54
C LEU A 114 4.17 0.84 0.38
N PHE A 115 3.28 0.15 1.10
CA PHE A 115 3.60 -1.11 1.75
C PHE A 115 2.89 -2.24 1.00
N ILE A 116 3.68 -3.17 0.46
CA ILE A 116 3.23 -4.20 -0.46
C ILE A 116 3.45 -5.58 0.17
N VAL A 117 2.37 -6.33 0.39
CA VAL A 117 2.42 -7.73 0.83
C VAL A 117 2.40 -8.65 -0.38
N ASN A 118 3.20 -9.71 -0.35
CA ASN A 118 3.41 -10.64 -1.46
C ASN A 118 3.68 -9.91 -2.79
N PRO A 119 4.72 -9.05 -2.85
CA PRO A 119 5.05 -8.32 -4.07
C PRO A 119 5.47 -9.31 -5.19
N PRO A 120 5.21 -8.98 -6.47
CA PRO A 120 5.81 -9.70 -7.59
C PRO A 120 7.34 -9.71 -7.48
N TYR A 121 7.97 -10.84 -7.80
CA TYR A 121 9.43 -11.03 -7.58
C TYR A 121 10.32 -10.06 -8.36
N THR A 122 9.83 -9.50 -9.48
CA THR A 122 10.57 -8.52 -10.29
C THR A 122 10.49 -7.11 -9.72
N LEU A 123 9.52 -6.82 -8.86
CA LEU A 123 9.25 -5.46 -8.38
C LEU A 123 10.39 -4.86 -7.55
N PRO A 124 11.06 -5.59 -6.64
CA PRO A 124 12.20 -5.03 -5.91
C PRO A 124 13.31 -4.54 -6.83
N GLN A 125 13.71 -5.35 -7.82
CA GLN A 125 14.77 -4.98 -8.78
C GLN A 125 14.35 -3.78 -9.63
N LEU A 126 13.11 -3.77 -10.12
CA LEU A 126 12.56 -2.65 -10.87
C LEU A 126 12.61 -1.35 -10.06
N LEU A 127 12.25 -1.40 -8.77
CA LEU A 127 12.29 -0.23 -7.90
C LEU A 127 13.72 0.21 -7.58
N THR A 128 14.66 -0.71 -7.39
CA THR A 128 16.09 -0.37 -7.22
C THR A 128 16.60 0.47 -8.39
N GLU A 129 16.19 0.15 -9.62
CA GLU A 129 16.58 0.88 -10.83
C GLU A 129 15.78 2.18 -11.02
N THR A 130 14.50 2.19 -10.61
CA THR A 130 13.58 3.29 -10.91
C THR A 130 13.58 4.39 -9.85
N MET A 131 13.78 4.06 -8.57
CA MET A 131 13.68 5.04 -7.47
C MET A 131 14.70 6.18 -7.56
N PRO A 132 15.97 5.96 -7.92
CA PRO A 132 16.91 7.06 -8.15
C PRO A 132 16.45 8.02 -9.24
N VAL A 133 15.87 7.50 -10.32
CA VAL A 133 15.33 8.31 -11.42
C VAL A 133 14.12 9.11 -10.95
N LEU A 134 13.22 8.51 -10.16
CA LEU A 134 12.07 9.22 -9.59
C LEU A 134 12.52 10.32 -8.64
N LEU A 135 13.52 10.06 -7.79
CA LEU A 135 14.09 11.08 -6.90
C LEU A 135 14.68 12.25 -7.69
N GLU A 136 15.47 11.98 -8.73
CA GLU A 136 16.06 13.02 -9.60
C GLU A 136 14.97 13.88 -10.27
N LYS A 137 13.86 13.29 -10.70
CA LYS A 137 12.81 13.99 -11.46
C LYS A 137 11.76 14.68 -10.60
N LEU A 138 11.47 14.14 -9.42
CA LEU A 138 10.36 14.58 -8.58
C LEU A 138 10.82 15.28 -7.30
N GLY A 139 12.10 15.19 -6.93
CA GLY A 139 12.67 15.93 -5.81
C GLY A 139 12.63 17.44 -6.05
N LEU A 140 12.21 18.18 -5.03
CA LEU A 140 12.02 19.63 -5.07
C LEU A 140 13.10 20.40 -4.30
N ASP A 141 13.77 19.75 -3.34
CA ASP A 141 14.86 20.32 -2.55
C ASP A 141 15.86 19.24 -2.08
N GLU A 142 16.90 19.66 -1.36
CA GLU A 142 17.96 18.78 -0.84
C GLU A 142 17.49 17.77 0.22
N GLY A 143 16.27 17.95 0.75
CA GLY A 143 15.64 17.01 1.69
C GLY A 143 14.82 15.92 1.01
N ALA A 144 14.76 15.90 -0.33
CA ALA A 144 14.16 14.80 -1.07
C ALA A 144 14.99 13.51 -0.91
N ASP A 145 14.32 12.38 -0.72
CA ASP A 145 14.96 11.07 -0.51
C ASP A 145 13.99 9.94 -0.86
N TYR A 146 14.48 8.70 -0.94
CA TYR A 146 13.63 7.52 -1.02
C TYR A 146 14.07 6.42 -0.06
N VAL A 147 13.08 5.65 0.39
CA VAL A 147 13.31 4.40 1.12
C VAL A 147 12.91 3.24 0.22
N LEU A 148 13.73 2.20 0.19
CA LEU A 148 13.39 0.91 -0.41
C LEU A 148 13.93 -0.19 0.47
N GLU A 149 13.03 -0.96 1.09
CA GLU A 149 13.37 -2.09 1.94
C GLU A 149 12.39 -3.24 1.68
N SER A 150 12.85 -4.48 1.85
CA SER A 150 11.99 -5.64 1.65
C SER A 150 12.46 -6.84 2.46
N GLN A 151 11.52 -7.74 2.72
CA GLN A 151 11.77 -9.09 3.21
C GLN A 151 11.10 -10.04 2.22
N ILE A 152 11.89 -10.68 1.37
CA ILE A 152 11.41 -11.62 0.36
C ILE A 152 11.92 -13.02 0.73
N SER A 153 11.02 -13.99 0.81
CA SER A 153 11.32 -15.41 1.02
C SER A 153 11.22 -16.25 -0.25
#